data_AF-A0A845PT35-F1
#
_entry.id   AF-A0A845PT35-F1
#
_cell.length_a   1.000
_cell.length_b   1.000
_cell.length_c   1.000
_cell.angle_alpha   90.00
_cell.angle_beta   90.00
_cell.angle_gamma   90.00
#
_symmetry.space_group_name_H-M   'P 1'
#
loop_
_entity.id
_entity.type
_entity.pdbx_description
1 polymer ?
#
loop_
_entity_poly.entity_id
_entity_poly.type
_entity_poly.pdbx_seq_one_letter_code
_entity_poly.pdbx_strand_id
1 'polypeptide(L)' 'DDRKRKHNLRIIWNSILYLVKTGCQWRMLPQDFPKWQLVYY' A
#
# COMPACT_ATOMS: atom_id res chain seq x y z
N ASP A 1 11.08 -5.42 21.79
CA ASP A 1 10.77 -5.98 20.47
C ASP A 1 10.46 -4.82 19.52
N ASP A 2 11.50 -4.24 18.91
CA ASP A 2 11.37 -3.03 18.08
C ASP A 2 11.00 -3.43 16.64
N ARG A 3 9.75 -3.83 16.41
CA ARG A 3 9.21 -3.94 15.04
C ARG A 3 9.06 -2.53 14.48
N LYS A 4 10.18 -1.93 14.04
CA LYS A 4 10.17 -0.69 13.28
C LYS A 4 9.29 -0.90 12.06
N ARG A 5 8.11 -0.25 12.05
CA ARG A 5 7.22 -0.23 10.88
C ARG A 5 8.05 0.29 9.70
N LYS A 6 8.42 -0.62 8.79
CA LYS A 6 9.26 -0.32 7.62
C LYS A 6 8.55 0.63 6.63
N HIS A 7 7.24 0.80 6.78
CA HIS A 7 6.41 1.63 5.92
C HIS A 7 5.55 2.59 6.75
N ASN A 8 5.55 3.85 6.35
CA ASN A 8 4.68 4.87 6.94
C ASN A 8 3.22 4.60 6.58
N LEU A 9 2.30 4.77 7.53
CA LEU A 9 0.85 4.63 7.33
C LEU A 9 0.33 5.50 6.18
N ARG A 10 0.97 6.64 5.92
CA ARG A 10 0.63 7.54 4.81
C ARG A 10 0.79 6.87 3.44
N ILE A 11 1.75 5.96 3.30
CA ILE A 11 2.00 5.24 2.05
C ILE A 11 0.90 4.19 1.83
N ILE A 12 0.39 3.57 2.91
CA ILE A 12 -0.76 2.66 2.88
C ILE A 12 -2.00 3.41 2.41
N TRP A 13 -2.29 4.57 3.01
CA TRP A 13 -3.39 5.43 2.61
C TRP A 13 -3.29 5.90 1.16
N ASN A 14 -2.09 6.32 0.71
CA ASN A 14 -1.89 6.70 -0.68
C ASN A 14 -2.15 5.54 -1.65
N SER A 15 -1.81 4.30 -1.26
CA SER A 15 -2.11 3.10 -2.06
C SER A 15 -3.61 2.83 -2.16
N ILE A 16 -4.34 2.95 -1.04
CA ILE A 16 -5.81 2.78 -1.01
C ILE A 16 -6.48 3.86 -1.87
N LEU A 17 -6.07 5.12 -1.71
CA LEU A 17 -6.62 6.23 -2.50
C LEU A 17 -6.31 6.11 -3.98
N TYR A 18 -5.11 5.64 -4.33
CA TYR A 18 -4.75 5.34 -5.71
C TYR A 18 -5.65 4.25 -6.29
N LEU A 19 -5.90 3.18 -5.53
CA LEU A 19 -6.76 2.07 -5.93
C LEU A 19 -8.21 2.51 -6.13
N VAL A 20 -8.75 3.32 -5.22
CA VAL A 20 -10.10 3.90 -5.33
C VAL A 20 -10.20 4.85 -6.53
N LYS A 21 -9.16 5.66 -6.78
CA LYS A 21 -9.13 6.61 -7.90
C LYS A 21 -9.00 5.93 -9.26
N THR A 22 -8.23 4.85 -9.35
CA THR A 22 -7.98 4.15 -10.62
C THR A 22 -8.94 2.99 -10.87
N GLY A 23 -9.57 2.46 -9.82
CA GLY A 23 -10.41 1.26 -9.91
C GLY A 23 -9.64 -0.02 -10.25
N CYS A 24 -8.30 0.02 -10.23
CA CYS A 24 -7.45 -1.10 -10.60
C CYS A 24 -7.43 -2.18 -9.51
N GLN A 25 -7.18 -3.43 -9.91
CA GLN A 25 -7.03 -4.52 -8.95
C GLN A 25 -5.78 -4.31 -8.08
N TRP A 26 -5.82 -4.78 -6.83
CA TRP A 26 -4.68 -4.75 -5.89
C TRP A 26 -3.38 -5.33 -6.46
N ARG A 27 -3.49 -6.28 -7.38
CA ARG A 27 -2.35 -6.93 -8.07
C ARG A 27 -1.68 -6.05 -9.12
N MET A 28 -2.37 -5.02 -9.59
CA MET A 28 -1.90 -4.08 -10.61
C MET A 28 -1.33 -2.80 -9.98
N LEU A 29 -1.12 -2.79 -8.66
CA LEU A 29 -0.55 -1.65 -7.97
C LEU A 29 0.88 -1.39 -8.49
N PRO A 30 1.21 -0.16 -8.92
CA PRO A 30 2.55 0.20 -9.38
C PRO A 30 3.61 -0.11 -8.32
N GLN A 31 4.83 -0.43 -8.77
CA GLN A 31 5.96 -0.78 -7.91
C GLN A 31 6.44 0.39 -7.03
N ASP A 32 5.98 1.61 -7.31
CA ASP A 32 6.14 2.82 -6.48
C ASP A 32 5.41 2.73 -5.13
N PHE A 33 4.40 1.86 -5.02
CA PHE A 33 3.67 1.62 -3.80
C PHE A 33 4.16 0.34 -3.10
N PRO A 34 4.07 0.27 -1.75
CA PRO A 34 4.38 -0.94 -1.01
C PRO A 34 3.50 -2.06 -1.54
N LYS A 35 4.10 -3.25 -1.69
CA LYS A 35 3.40 -4.44 -2.18
C LYS A 35 2.05 -4.55 -1.48
N TRP A 36 0.99 -4.85 -2.24
CA TRP A 36 -0.39 -5.01 -1.73
C TRP A 36 -0.48 -5.92 -0.49
N GLN A 37 0.45 -6.87 -0.34
CA GLN A 37 0.61 -7.74 0.83
C GLN A 37 0.83 -6.98 2.15
N LEU A 38 1.43 -5.79 2.11
CA LEU A 38 1.67 -4.93 3.28
C LEU A 38 0.43 -4.13 3.70
N VAL A 39 -0.56 -3.99 2.81
CA VAL A 39 -1.85 -3.34 3.12
C VAL A 39 -2.83 -4.35 3.72
N TYR A 40 -2.61 -5.65 3.52
CA TYR A 40 -3.49 -6.74 3.92
C TYR A 40 -2.99 -7.54 5.14
N TYR A 41 -2.02 -7.02 5.90
CA TYR A 41 -1.58 -7.63 7.16
C TYR A 41 -2.06 -6.79 8.35
#